data_AF-A0AAW8YR56-F1
#
_entry.id   AF-A0AAW8YR56-F1
#
_cell.length_a   1.000
_cell.length_b   1.000
_cell.length_c   1.000
_cell.angle_alpha   90.00
_cell.angle_beta   90.00
_cell.angle_gamma   90.00
#
_symmetry.space_group_name_H-M   'P 1'
#
loop_
_entity.id
_entity.type
_entity.pdbx_description
1 polymer ?
#
loop_
_entity_poly.entity_id
_entity_poly.type
_entity_poly.pdbx_seq_one_letter_code
_entity_poly.pdbx_strand_id
1 'polypeptide(L)'
;GSTELGKQCLNYYLPRVKTPKGSIVALDYEDGASGSIKANTDAIIAGMQQIKNAGYTPVYYSYKPYTLAHVDYKRIIQKFGTCLWIAAYPDYLVRSTPYWGMFPSMDGVAIWQFTSTYINGGLDGNVDLTGITHNGYDGKQPAPKPVKPTSKKHVDVTYAMHQRNGHWLSPVKNAGSGANGFAGMPYSAHDMLYIKVNRGSIKYRVHTIEDGWLPWVHKGNKKDTVNGVAGIKGHTIDGVQMYYTTPSGETYQQAYYRSQSTQRAGYLGTCADNGSVAGYDSWAGMYGEPLDRLQISINDHSNF
;
A
#
# COMPACT_ATOMS: atom_id res chain seq x y z
N GLY A 1 9.25 -17.37 -3.68
CA GLY A 1 7.99 -16.65 -3.90
C GLY A 1 6.97 -17.62 -4.44
N SER A 2 5.68 -17.42 -4.16
CA SER A 2 4.64 -18.29 -4.71
C SER A 2 4.25 -17.84 -6.13
N THR A 3 4.56 -18.68 -7.13
CA THR A 3 4.14 -18.47 -8.52
C THR A 3 2.61 -18.32 -8.64
N GLU A 4 1.84 -19.00 -7.78
CA GLU A 4 0.39 -18.97 -7.80
C GLU A 4 -0.17 -17.62 -7.34
N LEU A 5 0.38 -17.06 -6.27
CA LEU A 5 0.00 -15.71 -5.81
C LEU A 5 0.36 -14.64 -6.86
N GLY A 6 1.53 -14.77 -7.49
CA GLY A 6 1.94 -13.87 -8.59
C GLY A 6 0.97 -13.92 -9.78
N LYS A 7 0.53 -15.12 -10.18
CA LYS A 7 -0.47 -15.31 -11.24
C LYS A 7 -1.82 -14.69 -10.88
N GLN A 8 -2.30 -14.90 -9.65
CA GLN A 8 -3.58 -14.32 -9.20
C GLN A 8 -3.54 -12.79 -9.22
N CYS A 9 -2.43 -12.20 -8.75
CA CYS A 9 -2.19 -10.77 -8.80
C CYS A 9 -2.25 -10.24 -10.25
N LEU A 10 -1.50 -10.86 -11.16
CA LEU A 10 -1.46 -10.43 -12.57
C LEU A 10 -2.78 -10.66 -13.31
N ASN A 11 -3.50 -11.74 -13.02
CA ASN A 11 -4.85 -11.98 -13.56
C ASN A 11 -5.84 -10.89 -13.11
N TYR A 12 -5.67 -10.34 -11.91
CA TYR A 12 -6.47 -9.24 -11.42
C TYR A 12 -6.09 -7.91 -12.10
N TYR A 13 -4.81 -7.57 -12.18
CA TYR A 13 -4.38 -6.24 -12.63
C TYR A 13 -4.27 -6.09 -14.15
N LEU A 14 -3.76 -7.09 -14.89
CA LEU A 14 -3.52 -6.96 -16.34
C LEU A 14 -4.76 -6.56 -17.16
N PRO A 15 -5.97 -7.13 -16.92
CA PRO A 15 -7.18 -6.69 -17.62
C PRO A 15 -7.60 -5.24 -17.33
N ARG A 16 -7.04 -4.62 -16.28
CA ARG A 16 -7.35 -3.25 -15.85
C ARG A 16 -6.31 -2.24 -16.33
N VAL A 17 -5.22 -2.69 -16.94
CA VAL A 17 -4.21 -1.82 -17.54
C VAL A 17 -4.79 -1.14 -18.78
N LYS A 18 -4.84 0.19 -18.77
CA LYS A 18 -5.41 1.00 -19.86
C LYS A 18 -4.35 1.59 -20.79
N THR A 19 -3.07 1.36 -20.50
CA THR A 19 -1.99 1.84 -21.36
C THR A 19 -1.98 1.07 -22.69
N PRO A 20 -1.43 1.68 -23.74
CA PRO A 20 -1.30 1.06 -25.05
C PRO A 20 -0.55 -0.27 -25.00
N LYS A 21 -0.91 -1.22 -25.87
CA LYS A 21 -0.12 -2.45 -26.01
C LYS A 21 1.29 -2.11 -26.47
N GLY A 22 2.26 -2.88 -25.99
CA GLY A 22 3.69 -2.59 -26.08
C GLY A 22 4.21 -1.72 -24.94
N SER A 23 3.36 -0.98 -24.20
CA SER A 23 3.81 -0.20 -23.05
C SER A 23 4.40 -1.06 -21.96
N ILE A 24 5.21 -0.45 -21.10
CA ILE A 24 5.74 -1.16 -19.94
C ILE A 24 4.63 -1.54 -18.96
N VAL A 25 4.81 -2.69 -18.31
CA VAL A 25 4.18 -3.05 -17.04
C VAL A 25 5.29 -3.63 -16.17
N ALA A 26 5.51 -3.01 -15.01
CA ALA A 26 6.54 -3.44 -14.07
C ALA A 26 5.97 -4.48 -13.10
N LEU A 27 6.76 -5.52 -12.83
CA LEU A 27 6.57 -6.42 -11.71
C LEU A 27 7.45 -5.90 -10.56
N ASP A 28 6.81 -5.33 -9.56
CA ASP A 28 7.44 -4.87 -8.32
C ASP A 28 7.75 -6.06 -7.41
N TYR A 29 9.03 -6.32 -7.16
CA TYR A 29 9.50 -7.41 -6.33
C TYR A 29 10.61 -6.96 -5.38
N GLU A 30 10.20 -6.42 -4.24
CA GLU A 30 11.09 -5.82 -3.25
C GLU A 30 10.86 -6.33 -1.81
N ASP A 31 9.90 -7.25 -1.63
CA ASP A 31 9.63 -7.92 -0.36
C ASP A 31 9.04 -9.34 -0.59
N GLY A 32 8.92 -10.15 0.47
CA GLY A 32 8.27 -11.46 0.44
C GLY A 32 9.08 -12.55 -0.28
N ALA A 33 10.41 -12.39 -0.42
CA ALA A 33 11.27 -13.44 -0.92
C ALA A 33 11.27 -14.66 0.00
N SER A 34 11.19 -15.84 -0.63
CA SER A 34 11.50 -17.09 0.08
C SER A 34 13.02 -17.30 0.12
N GLY A 35 13.49 -18.22 0.97
CA GLY A 35 14.90 -18.62 1.01
C GLY A 35 15.45 -19.29 -0.25
N SER A 36 14.64 -19.52 -1.30
CA SER A 36 15.09 -20.12 -2.56
C SER A 36 15.19 -19.08 -3.68
N ILE A 37 16.42 -18.67 -4.01
CA ILE A 37 16.73 -17.75 -5.13
C ILE A 37 16.16 -18.30 -6.45
N LYS A 38 16.32 -19.60 -6.70
CA LYS A 38 15.80 -20.26 -7.90
C LYS A 38 14.27 -20.11 -7.98
N ALA A 39 13.54 -20.42 -6.90
CA ALA A 39 12.09 -20.35 -6.90
C ALA A 39 11.58 -18.91 -7.03
N ASN A 40 12.24 -17.94 -6.38
CA ASN A 40 11.94 -16.50 -6.55
C ASN A 40 12.10 -16.10 -8.03
N THR A 41 13.24 -16.43 -8.62
CA THR A 41 13.57 -16.10 -10.02
C THR A 41 12.59 -16.74 -11.00
N ASP A 42 12.24 -18.02 -10.79
CA ASP A 42 11.29 -18.74 -11.65
C ASP A 42 9.89 -18.09 -11.60
N ALA A 43 9.44 -17.65 -10.41
CA ALA A 43 8.17 -16.95 -10.24
C ALA A 43 8.16 -15.57 -10.92
N ILE A 44 9.25 -14.79 -10.78
CA ILE A 44 9.42 -13.49 -11.46
C ILE A 44 9.38 -13.66 -12.98
N ILE A 45 10.14 -14.63 -13.51
CA ILE A 45 10.16 -14.93 -14.95
C ILE A 45 8.76 -15.34 -15.44
N ALA A 46 8.02 -16.13 -14.66
CA ALA A 46 6.66 -16.50 -15.02
C ALA A 46 5.72 -15.28 -15.07
N GLY A 47 5.81 -14.39 -14.09
CA GLY A 47 5.02 -13.16 -14.05
C GLY A 47 5.34 -12.20 -15.19
N MET A 48 6.62 -11.97 -15.46
CA MET A 48 7.07 -11.16 -16.59
C MET A 48 6.68 -11.77 -17.94
N GLN A 49 6.70 -13.10 -18.06
CA GLN A 49 6.19 -13.77 -19.26
C GLN A 49 4.68 -13.56 -19.44
N GLN A 50 3.91 -13.57 -18.36
CA GLN A 50 2.47 -13.31 -18.41
C GLN A 50 2.16 -11.87 -18.85
N ILE A 51 2.93 -10.89 -18.36
CA ILE A 51 2.88 -9.49 -18.82
C ILE A 51 3.16 -9.42 -20.34
N LYS A 52 4.23 -10.09 -20.79
CA LYS A 52 4.59 -10.15 -22.21
C LYS A 52 3.48 -10.77 -23.06
N ASN A 53 2.90 -11.87 -22.61
CA ASN A 53 1.80 -12.56 -23.28
C ASN A 53 0.53 -11.70 -23.35
N ALA A 54 0.31 -10.81 -22.38
CA ALA A 54 -0.78 -9.83 -22.39
C ALA A 54 -0.52 -8.65 -23.36
N GLY A 55 0.60 -8.66 -24.08
CA GLY A 55 0.96 -7.66 -25.09
C GLY A 55 1.61 -6.41 -24.52
N TYR A 56 2.30 -6.50 -23.38
CA TYR A 56 3.05 -5.39 -22.76
C TYR A 56 4.56 -5.69 -22.72
N THR A 57 5.38 -4.66 -22.54
CA THR A 57 6.81 -4.81 -22.26
C THR A 57 7.02 -5.11 -20.77
N PRO A 58 7.51 -6.30 -20.38
CA PRO A 58 7.73 -6.59 -18.96
C PRO A 58 8.96 -5.88 -18.41
N VAL A 59 8.84 -5.28 -17.22
CA VAL A 59 9.93 -4.65 -16.46
C VAL A 59 10.02 -5.30 -15.09
N TYR A 60 11.22 -5.55 -14.58
CA TYR A 60 11.45 -6.00 -13.20
C TYR A 60 11.82 -4.80 -12.35
N TYR A 61 11.06 -4.50 -11.29
CA TYR A 61 11.39 -3.44 -10.33
C TYR A 61 11.85 -4.02 -8.99
N SER A 62 12.91 -3.43 -8.43
CA SER A 62 13.43 -3.73 -7.09
C SER A 62 14.55 -2.73 -6.70
N TYR A 63 15.30 -3.01 -5.63
CA TYR A 63 16.55 -2.31 -5.28
C TYR A 63 17.73 -3.28 -5.22
N LYS A 64 18.94 -2.77 -5.54
CA LYS A 64 20.14 -3.59 -5.81
C LYS A 64 20.47 -4.63 -4.72
N PRO A 65 20.59 -4.27 -3.42
CA PRO A 65 20.85 -5.26 -2.37
C PRO A 65 19.86 -6.42 -2.33
N TYR A 66 18.56 -6.14 -2.44
CA TYR A 66 17.51 -7.16 -2.39
C TYR A 66 17.55 -8.07 -3.61
N THR A 67 17.70 -7.50 -4.81
CA THR A 67 17.88 -8.29 -6.03
C THR A 67 19.05 -9.25 -5.89
N LEU A 68 20.23 -8.76 -5.46
CA LEU A 68 21.43 -9.58 -5.34
C LEU A 68 21.31 -10.67 -4.26
N ALA A 69 20.54 -10.42 -3.19
CA ALA A 69 20.32 -11.39 -2.13
C ALA A 69 19.31 -12.50 -2.50
N HIS A 70 18.32 -12.19 -3.35
CA HIS A 70 17.13 -13.03 -3.51
C HIS A 70 16.82 -13.49 -4.93
N VAL A 71 17.46 -12.94 -5.95
CA VAL A 71 17.08 -13.15 -7.36
C VAL A 71 18.32 -13.34 -8.24
N ASP A 72 18.30 -14.37 -9.07
CA ASP A 72 19.26 -14.52 -10.17
C ASP A 72 18.80 -13.66 -11.36
N TYR A 73 19.03 -12.35 -11.24
CA TYR A 73 18.57 -11.36 -12.22
C TYR A 73 19.19 -11.57 -13.61
N LYS A 74 20.32 -12.28 -13.71
CA LYS A 74 20.96 -12.60 -14.99
C LYS A 74 20.05 -13.46 -15.87
N ARG A 75 19.28 -14.37 -15.25
CA ARG A 75 18.26 -15.17 -15.97
C ARG A 75 17.09 -14.32 -16.47
N ILE A 76 16.75 -13.23 -15.76
CA ILE A 76 15.71 -12.29 -16.19
C ILE A 76 16.19 -11.55 -17.45
N ILE A 77 17.37 -10.93 -17.38
CA ILE A 77 17.91 -10.16 -18.53
C ILE A 77 18.24 -11.05 -19.72
N GLN A 78 18.65 -12.32 -19.49
CA GLN A 78 18.84 -13.28 -20.57
C GLN A 78 17.55 -13.53 -21.35
N LYS A 79 16.39 -13.51 -20.68
CA LYS A 79 15.09 -13.82 -21.29
C LYS A 79 14.38 -12.59 -21.84
N PHE A 80 14.52 -11.44 -21.18
CA PHE A 80 13.74 -10.23 -21.48
C PHE A 80 14.60 -9.04 -21.95
N GLY A 81 15.92 -9.18 -21.97
CA GLY A 81 16.87 -8.12 -22.36
C GLY A 81 17.07 -7.09 -21.24
N THR A 82 17.45 -5.87 -21.63
CA THR A 82 17.59 -4.72 -20.73
C THR A 82 16.21 -4.28 -20.23
N CYS A 83 15.83 -4.69 -19.02
CA CYS A 83 14.47 -4.58 -18.50
C CYS A 83 14.38 -4.35 -16.98
N LEU A 84 15.50 -4.03 -16.31
CA LEU A 84 15.49 -3.79 -14.87
C LEU A 84 15.20 -2.31 -14.57
N TRP A 85 14.32 -2.07 -13.62
CA TRP A 85 14.08 -0.77 -13.00
C TRP A 85 14.59 -0.85 -11.57
N ILE A 86 15.74 -0.25 -11.28
CA ILE A 86 16.41 -0.41 -9.98
C ILE A 86 16.37 0.89 -9.18
N ALA A 87 15.94 0.80 -7.93
CA ALA A 87 16.00 1.89 -6.97
C ALA A 87 17.36 1.95 -6.26
N ALA A 88 17.91 3.15 -6.13
CA ALA A 88 19.05 3.46 -5.27
C ALA A 88 19.07 4.95 -4.96
N TYR A 89 19.00 5.29 -3.67
CA TYR A 89 18.93 6.67 -3.20
C TYR A 89 20.13 6.98 -2.30
N PRO A 90 20.76 8.16 -2.40
CA PRO A 90 21.79 8.60 -1.44
C PRO A 90 21.21 8.82 -0.04
N ASP A 91 19.97 9.28 0.02
CA ASP A 91 19.26 9.75 1.20
C ASP A 91 17.75 9.81 0.87
N TYR A 92 16.94 10.20 1.86
CA TYR A 92 15.49 10.42 1.72
C TYR A 92 15.13 11.92 1.73
N LEU A 93 16.07 12.78 1.34
CA LEU A 93 15.81 14.22 1.24
C LEU A 93 15.14 14.56 -0.10
N VAL A 94 14.52 15.75 -0.17
CA VAL A 94 13.95 16.25 -1.43
C VAL A 94 15.05 16.37 -2.49
N ARG A 95 14.91 15.68 -3.62
CA ARG A 95 15.94 15.59 -4.67
C ARG A 95 15.32 15.58 -6.07
N SER A 96 15.35 16.72 -6.76
CA SER A 96 14.83 16.82 -8.13
C SER A 96 15.83 16.43 -9.23
N THR A 97 17.08 16.11 -8.87
CA THR A 97 18.14 15.73 -9.82
C THR A 97 18.91 14.49 -9.37
N PRO A 98 19.24 13.56 -10.28
CA PRO A 98 19.98 12.35 -9.94
C PRO A 98 21.40 12.65 -9.45
N TYR A 99 21.84 11.93 -8.42
CA TYR A 99 23.24 11.92 -7.99
C TYR A 99 23.94 10.65 -8.52
N TRP A 100 24.63 10.78 -9.65
CA TRP A 100 25.21 9.65 -10.39
C TRP A 100 26.20 8.79 -9.59
N GLY A 101 26.80 9.32 -8.51
CA GLY A 101 27.62 8.53 -7.59
C GLY A 101 26.86 7.39 -6.90
N MET A 102 25.52 7.44 -6.88
CA MET A 102 24.64 6.39 -6.35
C MET A 102 24.02 5.49 -7.42
N PHE A 103 24.44 5.62 -8.69
CA PHE A 103 23.88 4.80 -9.76
C PHE A 103 24.03 3.29 -9.45
N PRO A 104 22.95 2.50 -9.51
CA PRO A 104 22.98 1.09 -9.14
C PRO A 104 23.59 0.25 -10.27
N SER A 105 24.91 0.31 -10.44
CA SER A 105 25.63 -0.40 -11.50
C SER A 105 25.34 -1.91 -11.47
N MET A 106 24.54 -2.37 -12.43
CA MET A 106 24.11 -3.75 -12.69
C MET A 106 23.83 -3.89 -14.19
N ASP A 107 24.02 -5.10 -14.74
CA ASP A 107 23.65 -5.35 -16.13
C ASP A 107 22.13 -5.25 -16.33
N GLY A 108 21.70 -4.67 -17.45
CA GLY A 108 20.30 -4.65 -17.85
C GLY A 108 19.42 -3.61 -17.14
N VAL A 109 20.01 -2.67 -16.40
CA VAL A 109 19.28 -1.50 -15.85
C VAL A 109 18.79 -0.62 -17.01
N ALA A 110 17.48 -0.57 -17.17
CA ALA A 110 16.76 0.25 -18.15
C ALA A 110 16.22 1.55 -17.53
N ILE A 111 15.82 1.50 -16.26
CA ILE A 111 15.29 2.65 -15.52
C ILE A 111 15.98 2.70 -14.15
N TRP A 112 16.37 3.89 -13.70
CA TRP A 112 16.88 4.11 -12.34
C TRP A 112 15.94 5.02 -11.57
N GLN A 113 15.41 4.54 -10.44
CA GLN A 113 14.72 5.39 -9.48
C GLN A 113 15.76 5.98 -8.52
N PHE A 114 16.05 7.27 -8.65
CA PHE A 114 17.14 7.93 -7.94
C PHE A 114 16.72 8.60 -6.63
N THR A 115 15.41 8.69 -6.39
CA THR A 115 14.82 9.21 -5.15
C THR A 115 13.38 8.72 -5.01
N SER A 116 12.89 8.62 -3.78
CA SER A 116 11.46 8.53 -3.45
C SER A 116 10.82 9.89 -3.14
N THR A 117 11.60 10.98 -3.17
CA THR A 117 11.18 12.32 -2.74
C THR A 117 11.66 13.38 -3.75
N TYR A 118 11.19 13.30 -4.99
CA TYR A 118 11.49 14.25 -6.05
C TYR A 118 10.98 15.67 -5.73
N ILE A 119 9.85 15.76 -5.02
CA ILE A 119 9.28 16.99 -4.45
C ILE A 119 8.92 16.77 -2.98
N ASN A 120 8.69 17.88 -2.27
CA ASN A 120 8.13 17.84 -0.93
C ASN A 120 6.78 17.09 -0.92
N GLY A 121 6.59 16.17 0.03
CA GLY A 121 5.41 15.30 0.09
C GLY A 121 5.56 13.93 -0.58
N GLY A 122 6.72 13.62 -1.16
CA GLY A 122 7.01 12.29 -1.72
C GLY A 122 6.56 12.16 -3.18
N LEU A 123 7.50 11.80 -4.05
CA LEU A 123 7.27 11.50 -5.46
C LEU A 123 8.49 10.75 -5.99
N ASP A 124 8.29 9.62 -6.62
CA ASP A 124 9.41 8.85 -7.16
C ASP A 124 10.05 9.55 -8.37
N GLY A 125 11.34 9.81 -8.27
CA GLY A 125 12.14 10.38 -9.36
C GLY A 125 12.85 9.28 -10.13
N ASN A 126 12.66 9.25 -11.46
CA ASN A 126 13.19 8.21 -12.33
C ASN A 126 13.99 8.79 -13.50
N VAL A 127 15.04 8.08 -13.92
CA VAL A 127 15.75 8.30 -15.17
C VAL A 127 15.52 7.07 -16.06
N ASP A 128 14.93 7.26 -17.24
CA ASP A 128 14.92 6.26 -18.30
C ASP A 128 16.26 6.32 -19.04
N LEU A 129 17.00 5.21 -19.00
CA LEU A 129 18.36 5.11 -19.54
C LEU A 129 18.37 4.61 -20.99
N THR A 130 17.28 4.01 -21.46
CA THR A 130 17.24 3.29 -22.74
C THR A 130 16.10 3.71 -23.65
N GLY A 131 15.14 4.49 -23.15
CA GLY A 131 13.91 4.83 -23.84
C GLY A 131 12.82 3.75 -23.69
N ILE A 132 13.00 2.76 -22.81
CA ILE A 132 12.02 1.68 -22.62
C ILE A 132 10.65 2.20 -22.21
N THR A 133 10.57 3.37 -21.55
CA THR A 133 9.30 4.00 -21.14
C THR A 133 8.49 4.50 -22.33
N HIS A 134 9.13 4.69 -23.50
CA HIS A 134 8.46 5.04 -24.75
C HIS A 134 7.88 3.82 -25.48
N ASN A 135 8.17 2.59 -25.06
CA ASN A 135 7.62 1.40 -25.71
C ASN A 135 6.09 1.45 -25.77
N GLY A 136 5.52 1.02 -26.89
CA GLY A 136 4.08 1.10 -27.13
C GLY A 136 3.54 2.52 -27.33
N TYR A 137 4.39 3.55 -27.26
CA TYR A 137 4.07 4.94 -27.58
C TYR A 137 4.67 5.42 -28.91
N ASP A 138 3.83 5.41 -29.94
CA ASP A 138 4.15 5.80 -31.32
C ASP A 138 3.64 7.21 -31.67
N GLY A 139 3.11 7.93 -30.68
CA GLY A 139 2.57 9.29 -30.84
C GLY A 139 1.19 9.34 -31.51
N LYS A 140 0.62 8.18 -31.88
CA LYS A 140 -0.73 8.09 -32.47
C LYS A 140 -1.80 7.76 -31.45
N GLN A 141 -1.41 7.46 -30.22
CA GLN A 141 -2.42 7.15 -29.21
C GLN A 141 -3.15 8.43 -28.85
N PRO A 142 -4.49 8.38 -28.73
CA PRO A 142 -5.22 9.52 -28.23
C PRO A 142 -4.58 9.91 -26.91
N ALA A 143 -4.22 11.20 -26.77
CA ALA A 143 -3.81 11.75 -25.50
C ALA A 143 -4.76 11.19 -24.44
N PRO A 144 -4.24 10.62 -23.33
CA PRO A 144 -5.11 10.04 -22.31
C PRO A 144 -6.14 11.11 -22.01
N LYS A 145 -7.40 10.86 -22.40
CA LYS A 145 -8.48 11.79 -22.10
C LYS A 145 -8.40 11.93 -20.60
N PRO A 146 -8.23 13.16 -20.06
CA PRO A 146 -8.32 13.35 -18.63
C PRO A 146 -9.61 12.65 -18.22
N VAL A 147 -9.49 11.54 -17.50
CA VAL A 147 -10.67 10.90 -16.96
C VAL A 147 -11.04 11.85 -15.85
N LYS A 148 -11.81 12.88 -16.20
CA LYS A 148 -12.34 13.81 -15.22
C LYS A 148 -13.07 12.91 -14.25
N PRO A 149 -12.64 12.81 -12.98
CA PRO A 149 -13.27 11.91 -12.05
C PRO A 149 -14.76 12.20 -12.07
N THR A 150 -15.58 11.17 -12.21
CA THR A 150 -17.02 11.38 -12.04
C THR A 150 -17.26 11.87 -10.60
N SER A 151 -18.36 12.60 -10.42
CA SER A 151 -18.82 13.18 -9.15
C SER A 151 -18.38 12.37 -7.93
N LYS A 152 -17.75 13.02 -6.95
CA LYS A 152 -17.45 12.43 -5.63
C LYS A 152 -18.66 11.68 -5.09
N LYS A 153 -18.49 10.38 -4.80
CA LYS A 153 -19.53 9.55 -4.18
C LYS A 153 -19.30 9.51 -2.68
N HIS A 154 -20.37 9.67 -1.91
CA HIS A 154 -20.32 9.64 -0.46
C HIS A 154 -19.96 8.23 0.04
N VAL A 155 -18.96 8.16 0.93
CA VAL A 155 -18.51 6.91 1.56
C VAL A 155 -18.75 6.99 3.06
N ASP A 156 -19.54 6.05 3.57
CA ASP A 156 -19.68 5.82 5.00
C ASP A 156 -18.69 4.73 5.42
N VAL A 157 -17.89 5.02 6.45
CA VAL A 157 -17.15 4.00 7.19
C VAL A 157 -17.92 3.64 8.46
N THR A 158 -18.08 2.35 8.72
CA THR A 158 -18.66 1.84 9.98
C THR A 158 -17.64 0.97 10.68
N TYR A 159 -17.34 1.29 11.94
CA TYR A 159 -16.24 0.67 12.66
C TYR A 159 -16.56 0.49 14.15
N ALA A 160 -15.97 -0.51 14.78
CA ALA A 160 -16.19 -0.84 16.19
C ALA A 160 -14.93 -1.48 16.78
N MET A 161 -14.76 -1.35 18.09
CA MET A 161 -13.71 -2.05 18.83
C MET A 161 -14.33 -3.05 19.80
N HIS A 162 -13.61 -4.13 20.05
CA HIS A 162 -13.92 -5.08 21.12
C HIS A 162 -13.08 -4.70 22.35
N GLN A 163 -13.75 -4.49 23.48
CA GLN A 163 -13.05 -4.19 24.73
C GLN A 163 -12.22 -5.42 25.13
N ARG A 164 -10.98 -5.22 25.57
CA ARG A 164 -10.06 -6.33 25.89
C ARG A 164 -10.72 -7.30 26.87
N ASN A 165 -10.79 -8.58 26.50
CA ASN A 165 -11.46 -9.64 27.28
C ASN A 165 -12.95 -9.40 27.58
N GLY A 166 -13.58 -8.45 26.90
CA GLY A 166 -14.96 -8.04 27.12
C GLY A 166 -15.87 -8.43 25.96
N HIS A 167 -16.57 -7.43 25.42
CA HIS A 167 -17.54 -7.56 24.35
C HIS A 167 -17.32 -6.49 23.28
N TRP A 168 -17.99 -6.65 22.14
CA TRP A 168 -18.01 -5.65 21.08
C TRP A 168 -18.78 -4.41 21.54
N LEU A 169 -18.15 -3.24 21.40
CA LEU A 169 -18.84 -1.96 21.57
C LEU A 169 -19.73 -1.65 20.36
N SER A 170 -20.68 -0.73 20.57
CA SER A 170 -21.56 -0.24 19.50
C SER A 170 -20.74 0.34 18.34
N PRO A 171 -21.09 0.01 17.09
CA PRO A 171 -20.38 0.54 15.93
C PRO A 171 -20.66 2.04 15.78
N VAL A 172 -19.62 2.76 15.40
CA VAL A 172 -19.67 4.17 14.99
C VAL A 172 -19.68 4.27 13.47
N LYS A 173 -20.43 5.25 12.95
CA LYS A 173 -20.44 5.61 11.54
C LYS A 173 -19.78 6.97 11.34
N ASN A 174 -18.67 6.99 10.60
CA ASN A 174 -17.80 8.15 10.38
C ASN A 174 -17.27 8.77 11.69
N ALA A 175 -16.25 9.61 11.59
CA ALA A 175 -15.82 10.41 12.73
C ALA A 175 -16.83 11.53 13.01
N GLY A 176 -16.95 11.92 14.27
CA GLY A 176 -17.85 12.99 14.68
C GLY A 176 -17.53 13.52 16.08
N SER A 177 -18.43 14.35 16.61
CA SER A 177 -18.34 14.86 17.97
C SER A 177 -19.12 13.98 18.96
N GLY A 178 -18.72 14.04 20.24
CA GLY A 178 -19.41 13.34 21.33
C GLY A 178 -19.20 11.82 21.33
N ALA A 179 -20.00 11.12 22.11
CA ALA A 179 -19.84 9.68 22.38
C ALA A 179 -20.05 8.78 21.15
N ASN A 180 -20.71 9.26 20.11
CA ASN A 180 -20.92 8.53 18.85
C ASN A 180 -19.88 8.88 17.78
N GLY A 181 -18.88 9.71 18.11
CA GLY A 181 -17.90 10.24 17.16
C GLY A 181 -16.62 9.41 17.03
N PHE A 182 -16.45 8.37 17.83
CA PHE A 182 -15.26 7.52 17.88
C PHE A 182 -15.62 6.09 18.29
N ALA A 183 -14.89 5.10 17.79
CA ALA A 183 -14.97 3.74 18.32
C ALA A 183 -14.00 3.57 19.50
N GLY A 184 -14.36 2.69 20.43
CA GLY A 184 -13.61 2.45 21.65
C GLY A 184 -14.31 3.03 22.89
N MET A 185 -13.64 2.94 24.02
CA MET A 185 -14.13 3.41 25.31
C MET A 185 -13.00 4.14 26.04
N PRO A 186 -13.22 5.38 26.51
CA PRO A 186 -12.22 6.13 27.26
C PRO A 186 -11.57 5.30 28.36
N TYR A 187 -10.23 5.37 28.46
CA TYR A 187 -9.43 4.69 29.49
C TYR A 187 -9.53 3.15 29.46
N SER A 188 -10.03 2.55 28.39
CA SER A 188 -10.11 1.10 28.21
C SER A 188 -9.19 0.59 27.11
N ALA A 189 -8.63 -0.60 27.30
CA ALA A 189 -7.90 -1.32 26.27
C ALA A 189 -8.85 -2.12 25.37
N HIS A 190 -8.42 -2.37 24.14
CA HIS A 190 -9.19 -3.09 23.12
C HIS A 190 -8.31 -4.15 22.46
N ASP A 191 -8.92 -5.21 21.94
CA ASP A 191 -8.20 -6.39 21.41
C ASP A 191 -8.61 -6.82 20.00
N MET A 192 -9.75 -6.32 19.50
CA MET A 192 -10.16 -6.51 18.11
C MET A 192 -10.77 -5.25 17.51
N LEU A 193 -10.60 -5.08 16.21
CA LEU A 193 -11.07 -3.96 15.42
C LEU A 193 -11.89 -4.46 14.22
N TYR A 194 -13.08 -3.90 14.07
CA TYR A 194 -13.99 -4.12 12.96
C TYR A 194 -14.09 -2.85 12.12
N ILE A 195 -13.95 -2.96 10.80
CA ILE A 195 -14.19 -1.85 9.86
C ILE A 195 -14.91 -2.39 8.61
N LYS A 196 -15.90 -1.63 8.12
CA LYS A 196 -16.52 -1.78 6.80
C LYS A 196 -16.78 -0.44 6.15
N VAL A 197 -16.93 -0.44 4.83
CA VAL A 197 -17.34 0.72 4.03
C VAL A 197 -18.57 0.38 3.20
N ASN A 198 -19.43 1.37 2.92
CA ASN A 198 -20.59 1.17 2.05
C ASN A 198 -20.23 1.18 0.55
N ARG A 199 -19.05 1.70 0.18
CA ARG A 199 -18.58 1.84 -1.20
C ARG A 199 -17.06 1.81 -1.25
N GLY A 200 -16.51 1.18 -2.30
CA GLY A 200 -15.07 0.90 -2.40
C GLY A 200 -14.69 -0.32 -1.56
N SER A 201 -13.41 -0.45 -1.24
CA SER A 201 -12.93 -1.49 -0.34
C SER A 201 -11.97 -0.90 0.67
N ILE A 202 -11.86 -1.55 1.82
CA ILE A 202 -10.91 -1.18 2.87
C ILE A 202 -10.16 -2.42 3.33
N LYS A 203 -8.84 -2.33 3.41
CA LYS A 203 -8.01 -3.28 4.14
C LYS A 203 -7.48 -2.62 5.40
N TYR A 204 -7.38 -3.37 6.48
CA TYR A 204 -6.89 -2.86 7.76
C TYR A 204 -6.17 -3.95 8.54
N ARG A 205 -5.28 -3.52 9.43
CA ARG A 205 -4.57 -4.37 10.39
C ARG A 205 -4.33 -3.59 11.68
N VAL A 206 -3.93 -4.30 12.72
CA VAL A 206 -3.57 -3.73 14.01
C VAL A 206 -2.20 -4.21 14.44
N HIS A 207 -1.51 -3.38 15.21
CA HIS A 207 -0.39 -3.78 16.03
C HIS A 207 -0.92 -4.13 17.42
N THR A 208 -0.46 -5.26 17.97
CA THR A 208 -0.69 -5.61 19.36
C THR A 208 0.61 -5.48 20.16
N ILE A 209 0.51 -5.11 21.43
CA ILE A 209 1.67 -5.06 22.33
C ILE A 209 2.33 -6.44 22.41
N GLU A 210 1.52 -7.50 22.36
CA GLU A 210 1.96 -8.88 22.56
C GLU A 210 2.56 -9.54 21.31
N ASP A 211 2.11 -9.17 20.09
CA ASP A 211 2.48 -9.92 18.86
C ASP A 211 3.02 -9.03 17.73
N GLY A 212 2.98 -7.72 17.90
CA GLY A 212 3.34 -6.77 16.87
C GLY A 212 2.27 -6.63 15.77
N TRP A 213 2.70 -6.30 14.55
CA TRP A 213 1.79 -6.13 13.42
C TRP A 213 1.18 -7.45 12.96
N LEU A 214 -0.14 -7.54 13.06
CA LEU A 214 -0.91 -8.68 12.58
C LEU A 214 -1.19 -8.60 11.06
N PRO A 215 -1.58 -9.71 10.42
CA PRO A 215 -1.97 -9.72 9.00
C PRO A 215 -3.14 -8.80 8.66
N TRP A 216 -3.22 -8.43 7.38
CA TRP A 216 -4.30 -7.62 6.82
C TRP A 216 -5.63 -8.38 6.72
N VAL A 217 -6.73 -7.69 7.04
CA VAL A 217 -8.11 -8.17 6.82
C VAL A 217 -8.90 -7.23 5.91
N HIS A 218 -9.98 -7.74 5.31
CA HIS A 218 -10.72 -7.06 4.23
C HIS A 218 -12.25 -7.24 4.28
N LYS A 219 -12.78 -8.09 5.17
CA LYS A 219 -14.21 -8.51 5.12
C LYS A 219 -15.14 -7.73 6.04
N GLY A 220 -14.69 -7.29 7.21
CA GLY A 220 -15.56 -6.62 8.18
C GLY A 220 -16.73 -7.51 8.60
N ASN A 221 -16.45 -8.65 9.22
CA ASN A 221 -17.44 -9.60 9.74
C ASN A 221 -17.13 -9.99 11.20
N LYS A 222 -17.89 -9.44 12.16
CA LYS A 222 -17.70 -9.71 13.61
C LYS A 222 -17.91 -11.18 14.00
N LYS A 223 -18.57 -11.99 13.15
CA LYS A 223 -18.81 -13.43 13.39
C LYS A 223 -17.67 -14.32 12.92
N ASP A 224 -16.72 -13.77 12.16
CA ASP A 224 -15.51 -14.45 11.68
C ASP A 224 -14.32 -13.75 12.32
N THR A 225 -13.93 -14.17 13.52
CA THR A 225 -12.80 -13.54 14.23
C THR A 225 -11.43 -13.90 13.65
N VAL A 226 -11.38 -14.79 12.66
CA VAL A 226 -10.13 -15.21 12.02
C VAL A 226 -9.83 -14.37 10.78
N ASN A 227 -10.84 -14.08 9.95
CA ASN A 227 -10.65 -13.32 8.70
C ASN A 227 -11.54 -12.07 8.58
N GLY A 228 -12.47 -11.87 9.52
CA GLY A 228 -13.48 -10.83 9.47
C GLY A 228 -13.11 -9.54 10.20
N VAL A 229 -12.17 -9.59 11.15
CA VAL A 229 -11.73 -8.47 11.99
C VAL A 229 -10.23 -8.56 12.24
N ALA A 230 -9.59 -7.44 12.57
CA ALA A 230 -8.19 -7.42 12.96
C ALA A 230 -8.06 -7.56 14.48
N GLY A 231 -6.97 -8.17 14.96
CA GLY A 231 -6.70 -8.36 16.39
C GLY A 231 -6.89 -9.79 16.88
N ILE A 232 -6.43 -10.05 18.09
CA ILE A 232 -6.52 -11.36 18.77
C ILE A 232 -7.17 -11.10 20.12
N LYS A 233 -8.21 -11.87 20.46
CA LYS A 233 -8.91 -11.71 21.74
C LYS A 233 -7.91 -11.82 22.90
N GLY A 234 -7.91 -10.83 23.79
CA GLY A 234 -7.00 -10.71 24.93
C GLY A 234 -5.67 -10.02 24.65
N HIS A 235 -5.33 -9.73 23.39
CA HIS A 235 -4.08 -9.08 23.00
C HIS A 235 -4.33 -7.60 22.66
N THR A 236 -3.59 -6.72 23.31
CA THR A 236 -3.86 -5.29 23.40
C THR A 236 -3.47 -4.55 22.13
N ILE A 237 -4.42 -3.90 21.47
CA ILE A 237 -4.17 -3.01 20.34
C ILE A 237 -3.52 -1.72 20.83
N ASP A 238 -2.40 -1.35 20.24
CA ASP A 238 -1.70 -0.07 20.44
C ASP A 238 -1.43 0.67 19.11
N GLY A 239 -1.71 0.03 17.97
CA GLY A 239 -1.56 0.63 16.64
C GLY A 239 -2.58 0.13 15.62
N VAL A 240 -2.97 1.00 14.68
CA VAL A 240 -3.90 0.70 13.58
C VAL A 240 -3.35 1.22 12.27
N GLN A 241 -3.47 0.41 11.22
CA GLN A 241 -3.15 0.82 9.85
C GLN A 241 -4.27 0.40 8.91
N MET A 242 -4.63 1.27 7.95
CA MET A 242 -5.69 1.00 6.99
C MET A 242 -5.41 1.63 5.63
N TYR A 243 -6.01 1.04 4.59
CA TYR A 243 -6.00 1.54 3.22
C TYR A 243 -7.38 1.45 2.59
N TYR A 244 -7.91 2.58 2.13
CA TYR A 244 -9.12 2.66 1.34
C TYR A 244 -8.82 2.68 -0.16
N THR A 245 -9.54 1.85 -0.91
CA THR A 245 -9.47 1.83 -2.37
C THR A 245 -10.71 2.50 -2.94
N THR A 246 -10.52 3.67 -3.54
CA THR A 246 -11.56 4.37 -4.31
C THR A 246 -11.94 3.55 -5.55
N PRO A 247 -13.24 3.32 -5.83
CA PRO A 247 -13.66 2.67 -7.07
C PRO A 247 -13.14 3.39 -8.32
N SER A 248 -12.73 2.61 -9.33
CA SER A 248 -12.23 3.16 -10.60
C SER A 248 -13.23 4.14 -11.23
N GLY A 249 -12.76 5.35 -11.55
CA GLY A 249 -13.56 6.39 -12.23
C GLY A 249 -14.22 7.41 -11.31
N GLU A 250 -14.06 7.27 -9.99
CA GLU A 250 -14.56 8.23 -8.99
C GLU A 250 -13.49 9.23 -8.56
N THR A 251 -13.91 10.35 -7.97
CA THR A 251 -13.00 11.30 -7.30
C THR A 251 -12.22 10.56 -6.22
N TYR A 252 -10.89 10.70 -6.24
CA TYR A 252 -10.02 10.07 -5.28
C TYR A 252 -10.42 10.46 -3.85
N GLN A 253 -10.61 9.45 -3.03
CA GLN A 253 -10.83 9.55 -1.60
C GLN A 253 -9.87 8.58 -0.90
N GLN A 254 -9.59 8.86 0.36
CA GLN A 254 -8.72 8.06 1.21
C GLN A 254 -9.24 8.00 2.63
N ALA A 255 -8.76 7.02 3.39
CA ALA A 255 -8.98 6.98 4.82
C ALA A 255 -8.06 7.99 5.52
N TYR A 256 -8.69 8.89 6.27
CA TYR A 256 -8.04 9.66 7.33
C TYR A 256 -8.44 9.03 8.66
N TYR A 257 -7.49 8.91 9.58
CA TYR A 257 -7.74 8.30 10.87
C TYR A 257 -6.77 8.81 11.93
N ARG A 258 -7.23 8.88 13.17
CA ARG A 258 -6.42 9.26 14.33
C ARG A 258 -6.89 8.49 15.56
N SER A 259 -5.98 8.29 16.49
CA SER A 259 -6.25 7.54 17.72
C SER A 259 -5.92 8.36 18.95
N GLN A 260 -6.48 7.95 20.08
CA GLN A 260 -6.02 8.36 21.40
C GLN A 260 -5.65 7.08 22.16
N SER A 261 -4.66 7.19 23.06
CA SER A 261 -4.28 6.10 23.94
C SER A 261 -4.87 6.29 25.35
N THR A 262 -4.88 5.21 26.10
CA THR A 262 -5.27 5.19 27.52
C THR A 262 -4.38 6.05 28.43
N GLN A 263 -3.16 6.40 27.99
CA GLN A 263 -2.18 7.07 28.84
C GLN A 263 -2.16 8.59 28.67
N ARG A 264 -2.91 9.15 27.73
CA ARG A 264 -2.89 10.60 27.43
C ARG A 264 -4.23 11.10 26.92
N ALA A 265 -4.49 12.37 27.23
CA ALA A 265 -5.66 13.08 26.74
C ALA A 265 -5.36 13.76 25.40
N GLY A 266 -6.34 13.74 24.49
CA GLY A 266 -6.22 14.34 23.17
C GLY A 266 -5.80 13.32 22.10
N TYR A 267 -6.36 13.51 20.90
CA TYR A 267 -6.00 12.68 19.76
C TYR A 267 -4.54 12.91 19.34
N LEU A 268 -3.88 11.81 18.97
CA LEU A 268 -2.61 11.83 18.26
C LEU A 268 -2.77 12.42 16.85
N GLY A 269 -1.64 12.64 16.19
CA GLY A 269 -1.60 13.13 14.81
C GLY A 269 -2.47 12.31 13.86
N THR A 270 -3.00 12.97 12.84
CA THR A 270 -3.85 12.34 11.83
C THR A 270 -2.98 11.60 10.82
N CYS A 271 -3.34 10.35 10.55
CA CYS A 271 -2.75 9.52 9.50
C CYS A 271 -3.63 9.57 8.25
N ALA A 272 -3.00 9.54 7.08
CA ALA A 272 -3.65 9.29 5.81
C ALA A 272 -3.15 7.97 5.21
N ASP A 273 -4.03 7.22 4.55
CA ASP A 273 -3.66 5.89 4.05
C ASP A 273 -2.60 5.89 2.94
N ASN A 274 -2.46 6.97 2.18
CA ASN A 274 -1.50 7.06 1.09
C ASN A 274 -0.20 7.80 1.46
N GLY A 275 -0.06 8.20 2.74
CA GLY A 275 1.07 9.00 3.19
C GLY A 275 1.02 10.49 2.83
N SER A 276 -0.18 11.05 2.66
CA SER A 276 -0.36 12.47 2.31
C SER A 276 -0.34 13.43 3.51
N VAL A 277 -0.15 12.96 4.74
CA VAL A 277 -0.10 13.79 5.95
C VAL A 277 1.29 13.75 6.58
N ALA A 278 2.14 14.66 6.12
CA ALA A 278 3.54 14.76 6.50
C ALA A 278 3.79 14.53 8.00
N GLY A 279 4.57 13.49 8.31
CA GLY A 279 5.06 13.18 9.66
C GLY A 279 4.27 12.13 10.46
N TYR A 280 3.11 11.67 9.97
CA TYR A 280 2.23 10.74 10.70
C TYR A 280 1.73 9.56 9.84
N ASP A 281 2.43 9.25 8.76
CA ASP A 281 1.90 8.52 7.60
C ASP A 281 1.97 6.99 7.65
N SER A 282 2.44 6.40 8.74
CA SER A 282 2.66 4.96 8.79
C SER A 282 1.51 4.19 9.46
N TRP A 283 0.89 4.75 10.50
CA TRP A 283 -0.17 4.12 11.31
C TRP A 283 -0.59 5.05 12.45
N ALA A 284 -1.80 4.87 12.98
CA ALA A 284 -2.30 5.62 14.13
C ALA A 284 -2.13 4.81 15.41
N GLY A 285 -1.51 5.40 16.44
CA GLY A 285 -1.28 4.76 17.73
C GLY A 285 0.08 5.11 18.28
N MET A 286 0.49 4.36 19.31
CA MET A 286 1.80 4.52 19.94
C MET A 286 2.20 3.26 20.66
N TYR A 287 3.39 2.77 20.36
CA TYR A 287 3.83 1.46 20.84
C TYR A 287 3.84 1.40 22.36
N GLY A 288 3.24 0.34 22.89
CA GLY A 288 3.12 0.10 24.33
C GLY A 288 2.01 0.91 25.01
N GLU A 289 1.32 1.82 24.32
CA GLU A 289 0.18 2.55 24.87
C GLU A 289 -1.15 1.98 24.33
N PRO A 290 -1.98 1.35 25.17
CA PRO A 290 -3.25 0.78 24.71
C PRO A 290 -4.14 1.83 24.04
N LEU A 291 -4.69 1.51 22.88
CA LEU A 291 -5.56 2.39 22.11
C LEU A 291 -6.95 2.45 22.75
N ASP A 292 -7.39 3.65 23.16
CA ASP A 292 -8.67 3.85 23.85
C ASP A 292 -9.78 4.33 22.89
N ARG A 293 -9.43 5.15 21.90
CA ARG A 293 -10.36 5.74 20.93
C ARG A 293 -9.74 5.75 19.54
N LEU A 294 -10.59 5.50 18.54
CA LEU A 294 -10.26 5.60 17.14
C LEU A 294 -11.30 6.46 16.42
N GLN A 295 -10.86 7.37 15.57
CA GLN A 295 -11.72 8.08 14.62
C GLN A 295 -11.29 7.75 13.19
N ILE A 296 -12.27 7.53 12.32
CA ILE A 296 -12.04 7.22 10.89
C ILE A 296 -13.01 8.03 10.04
N SER A 297 -12.50 8.64 8.98
CA SER A 297 -13.30 9.25 7.90
C SER A 297 -12.73 8.87 6.54
N ILE A 298 -13.59 8.67 5.54
CA ILE A 298 -13.16 8.46 4.15
C ILE A 298 -13.60 9.64 3.32
N ASN A 299 -12.64 10.35 2.74
CA ASN A 299 -12.91 11.62 2.07
C ASN A 299 -11.75 12.02 1.14
N ASP A 300 -11.91 13.10 0.36
CA ASP A 300 -10.86 13.70 -0.47
C ASP A 300 -10.03 14.77 0.30
N HIS A 301 -10.37 15.02 1.57
CA HIS A 301 -9.66 15.90 2.51
C HIS A 301 -9.81 15.40 3.94
N SER A 302 -8.88 15.77 4.83
CA SER A 302 -9.01 15.45 6.26
C SER A 302 -10.16 16.25 6.89
N ASN A 303 -10.97 15.57 7.72
CA ASN A 303 -11.99 16.20 8.57
C ASN A 303 -11.51 16.43 10.01
N PHE A 304 -10.21 16.22 10.28
CA PHE A 304 -9.60 16.19 11.61
C PHE A 304 -8.75 17.40 11.93
#